data_AF-A0A497DKK8-F1
#
_entry.id   AF-A0A497DKK8-F1
#
_cell.length_a   1.000
_cell.length_b   1.000
_cell.length_c   1.000
_cell.angle_alpha   90.00
_cell.angle_beta   90.00
_cell.angle_gamma   90.00
#
_symmetry.space_group_name_H-M   'P 1'
#
loop_
_entity.id
_entity.type
_entity.pdbx_description
1 polymer ?
#
loop_
_entity_poly.entity_id
_entity_poly.type
_entity_poly.pdbx_seq_one_letter_code
_entity_poly.pdbx_strand_id
1 'polypeptide(L)'
;MSTTSSLPSILIFLFAILAIQPAEAQQSVYEVLDVIDLPPELNPELNTSCRLEFQEQWVLNVAKASISKEINTYGISCTDSTESLSLPEGTIRIKNISYEFSFLDLLDLLDLRARKLQEDVIALINIKNPIPEIYDPREQLLSVYFHEEWGIDADHKVFTKRVKGITPVIWQQRQTTSGEAIHDAETGYPVYYKLKLDRIDFRQP
;
A
#
# COMPACT_ATOMS: atom_id res chain seq x y z
N MET A 1 -0.01 70.96 -49.88
CA MET A 1 -1.09 71.17 -48.89
C MET A 1 -1.35 69.84 -48.20
N SER A 2 -1.43 69.91 -46.87
CA SER A 2 -1.96 68.90 -45.94
C SER A 2 -1.11 67.65 -45.63
N THR A 3 -0.42 67.81 -44.51
CA THR A 3 0.07 66.85 -43.52
C THR A 3 -1.02 65.96 -42.90
N THR A 4 -0.67 64.74 -42.45
CA THR A 4 -0.98 64.07 -41.15
C THR A 4 -0.40 62.64 -41.19
N SER A 5 0.55 62.25 -40.32
CA SER A 5 0.39 61.63 -38.97
C SER A 5 -0.47 60.36 -38.99
N SER A 6 -0.17 59.21 -38.37
CA SER A 6 0.60 58.92 -37.16
C SER A 6 0.68 57.40 -36.91
N LEU A 7 1.75 57.00 -36.21
CA LEU A 7 1.87 55.97 -35.16
C LEU A 7 1.85 54.44 -35.49
N PRO A 8 2.65 53.66 -34.73
CA PRO A 8 3.01 52.28 -35.01
C PRO A 8 1.97 51.31 -34.43
N SER A 9 1.64 50.25 -35.16
CA SER A 9 0.90 49.13 -34.57
C SER A 9 1.87 48.26 -33.77
N ILE A 10 1.71 48.36 -32.46
CA ILE A 10 2.33 47.59 -31.40
C ILE A 10 2.14 46.09 -31.69
N LEU A 11 3.26 45.38 -31.76
CA LEU A 11 3.32 43.92 -31.72
C LEU A 11 2.89 43.49 -30.30
N ILE A 12 1.66 42.99 -30.15
CA ILE A 12 1.21 42.38 -28.90
C ILE A 12 1.77 40.95 -28.88
N PHE A 13 2.91 40.76 -28.22
CA PHE A 13 3.29 39.45 -27.70
C PHE A 13 2.40 39.14 -26.50
N LEU A 14 1.29 38.43 -26.75
CA LEU A 14 0.58 37.72 -25.70
C LEU A 14 1.47 36.57 -25.24
N PHE A 15 2.34 36.83 -24.26
CA PHE A 15 2.82 35.78 -23.38
C PHE A 15 1.60 35.30 -22.58
N ALA A 16 0.95 34.25 -23.10
CA ALA A 16 0.18 33.37 -22.25
C ALA A 16 1.17 32.73 -21.28
N ILE A 17 1.40 33.39 -20.15
CA ILE A 17 1.94 32.73 -18.97
C ILE A 17 0.83 31.77 -18.56
N LEU A 18 0.82 30.57 -19.17
CA LEU A 18 0.30 29.40 -18.52
C LEU A 18 1.13 29.30 -17.24
N ALA A 19 0.56 29.79 -16.15
CA ALA A 19 0.96 29.37 -14.83
C ALA A 19 0.77 27.85 -14.84
N ILE A 20 1.83 27.14 -15.20
CA ILE A 20 1.98 25.73 -14.88
C ILE A 20 2.04 25.74 -13.36
N GLN A 21 0.87 25.70 -12.73
CA GLN A 21 0.83 25.28 -11.34
C GLN A 21 1.47 23.89 -11.35
N PRO A 22 2.53 23.66 -10.57
CA PRO A 22 3.05 22.31 -10.43
C PRO A 22 1.86 21.46 -10.01
N ALA A 23 1.55 20.42 -10.78
CA ALA A 23 0.52 19.47 -10.41
C ALA A 23 0.84 19.03 -8.98
N GLU A 24 0.05 19.50 -8.00
CA GLU A 24 0.16 19.02 -6.64
C GLU A 24 -0.02 17.51 -6.74
N ALA A 25 1.06 16.79 -6.45
CA ALA A 25 1.08 15.35 -6.55
C ALA A 25 -0.07 14.80 -5.70
N GLN A 26 -1.03 14.20 -6.38
CA GLN A 26 -2.31 13.82 -5.82
C GLN A 26 -2.09 12.80 -4.70
N GLN A 27 -2.38 13.21 -3.47
CA GLN A 27 -2.45 12.31 -2.33
C GLN A 27 -3.72 11.47 -2.48
N SER A 28 -3.58 10.15 -2.41
CA SER A 28 -4.69 9.21 -2.51
C SER A 28 -5.02 8.64 -1.13
N VAL A 29 -6.31 8.42 -0.87
CA VAL A 29 -6.82 7.96 0.41
C VAL A 29 -7.69 6.72 0.22
N TYR A 30 -7.43 5.67 0.98
CA TYR A 30 -8.10 4.37 0.90
C TYR A 30 -8.52 3.90 2.28
N GLU A 31 -9.75 3.40 2.40
CA GLU A 31 -10.20 2.65 3.58
C GLU A 31 -9.93 1.19 3.29
N VAL A 32 -9.21 0.53 4.19
CA VAL A 32 -8.71 -0.83 4.05
C VAL A 32 -9.12 -1.61 5.30
N LEU A 33 -9.67 -2.80 5.08
CA LEU A 33 -9.82 -3.81 6.13
C LEU A 33 -8.58 -4.71 6.04
N ASP A 34 -7.74 -4.67 7.05
CA ASP A 34 -6.48 -5.41 7.10
C ASP A 34 -6.55 -6.47 8.20
N VAL A 35 -6.37 -7.73 7.84
CA VAL A 35 -6.45 -8.87 8.77
C VAL A 35 -5.09 -9.55 8.80
N ILE A 36 -4.52 -9.65 9.99
CA ILE A 36 -3.18 -10.21 10.17
C ILE A 36 -3.17 -11.20 11.32
N ASP A 37 -2.27 -12.17 11.25
CA ASP A 37 -2.02 -13.06 12.37
C ASP A 37 -1.49 -12.26 13.56
N LEU A 38 -1.96 -12.59 14.76
CA LEU A 38 -1.59 -11.88 15.97
C LEU A 38 -0.09 -12.13 16.26
N PRO A 39 0.74 -11.08 16.38
CA PRO A 39 2.17 -11.25 16.53
C PRO A 39 2.50 -11.90 17.89
N PRO A 40 3.64 -12.61 18.00
CA PRO A 40 4.04 -13.30 19.23
C PRO A 40 4.07 -12.41 20.48
N GLU A 41 4.41 -11.13 20.32
CA GLU A 41 4.44 -10.15 21.42
C GLU A 41 3.06 -9.88 22.02
N LEU A 42 2.00 -10.09 21.25
CA LEU A 42 0.60 -9.99 21.69
C LEU A 42 -0.05 -11.36 21.88
N ASN A 43 0.63 -12.43 21.46
CA ASN A 43 0.15 -13.80 21.46
C ASN A 43 1.20 -14.72 22.11
N PRO A 44 1.47 -14.59 23.42
CA PRO A 44 2.54 -15.33 24.09
C PRO A 44 2.32 -16.84 24.07
N GLU A 45 1.06 -17.27 23.96
CA GLU A 45 0.67 -18.69 23.86
C GLU A 45 0.81 -19.23 22.43
N LEU A 46 1.17 -18.38 21.46
CA LEU A 46 1.36 -18.70 20.05
C LEU A 46 0.13 -19.39 19.43
N ASN A 47 -1.06 -18.97 19.84
CA ASN A 47 -2.28 -19.51 19.28
C ASN A 47 -2.44 -19.02 17.83
N THR A 48 -2.18 -19.89 16.86
CA THR A 48 -2.24 -19.57 15.42
C THR A 48 -3.65 -19.24 14.92
N SER A 49 -4.67 -19.49 15.74
CA SER A 49 -6.07 -19.16 15.45
C SER A 49 -6.43 -17.71 15.80
N CYS A 50 -5.51 -16.92 16.37
CA CYS A 50 -5.74 -15.52 16.74
C CYS A 50 -5.32 -14.55 15.64
N ARG A 51 -6.22 -13.62 15.32
CA ARG A 51 -6.04 -12.58 14.31
C ARG A 51 -6.33 -11.21 14.88
N LEU A 52 -5.66 -10.22 14.31
CA LEU A 52 -5.88 -8.80 14.55
C LEU A 52 -6.48 -8.22 13.26
N GLU A 53 -7.66 -7.64 13.39
CA GLU A 53 -8.37 -6.98 12.32
C GLU A 53 -8.30 -5.47 12.54
N PHE A 54 -7.93 -4.73 11.50
CA PHE A 54 -7.90 -3.28 11.50
C PHE A 54 -8.81 -2.72 10.43
N GLN A 55 -9.60 -1.73 10.80
CA GLN A 55 -10.21 -0.81 9.85
C GLN A 55 -9.33 0.44 9.78
N GLU A 56 -8.67 0.65 8.65
CA GLU A 56 -7.64 1.66 8.51
C GLU A 56 -7.90 2.60 7.34
N GLN A 57 -7.42 3.83 7.48
CA GLN A 57 -7.25 4.76 6.38
C GLN A 57 -5.78 4.79 5.95
N TRP A 58 -5.52 4.41 4.70
CA TRP A 58 -4.22 4.49 4.07
C TRP A 58 -4.13 5.76 3.24
N VAL A 59 -3.04 6.50 3.43
CA VAL A 59 -2.74 7.72 2.72
C VAL A 59 -1.45 7.52 1.95
N LEU A 60 -1.55 7.52 0.62
CA LEU A 60 -0.41 7.35 -0.27
C LEU A 60 -0.04 8.71 -0.86
N ASN A 61 1.23 9.10 -0.68
CA ASN A 61 1.81 10.27 -1.32
C ASN A 61 2.91 9.83 -2.28
N VAL A 62 2.56 9.72 -3.54
CA VAL A 62 3.43 9.24 -4.62
C VAL A 62 4.66 10.14 -4.75
N ALA A 63 4.51 11.48 -4.80
CA ALA A 63 5.66 12.38 -4.95
C ALA A 63 6.63 12.36 -3.77
N LYS A 64 6.15 12.18 -2.55
CA LYS A 64 7.00 12.01 -1.37
C LYS A 64 7.53 10.59 -1.22
N ALA A 65 7.01 9.65 -2.04
CA ALA A 65 7.21 8.22 -1.92
C ALA A 65 7.02 7.75 -0.48
N SER A 66 5.83 8.00 0.06
CA SER A 66 5.48 7.68 1.44
C SER A 66 4.06 7.13 1.51
N ILE A 67 3.84 6.25 2.48
CA ILE A 67 2.53 5.78 2.90
C ILE A 67 2.39 5.98 4.41
N SER A 68 1.22 6.43 4.84
CA SER A 68 0.82 6.43 6.25
C SER A 68 -0.48 5.66 6.42
N LYS A 69 -0.62 5.03 7.58
CA LYS A 69 -1.80 4.26 7.96
C LYS A 69 -2.35 4.84 9.26
N GLU A 70 -3.61 5.25 9.24
CA GLU A 70 -4.35 5.69 10.41
C GLU A 70 -5.36 4.59 10.78
N ILE A 71 -5.36 4.17 12.05
CA ILE A 71 -6.25 3.12 12.51
C ILE A 71 -7.52 3.79 13.04
N ASN A 72 -8.64 3.48 12.38
CA ASN A 72 -9.95 3.95 12.81
C ASN A 72 -10.48 3.05 13.94
N THR A 73 -10.43 1.74 13.73
CA THR A 73 -10.82 0.72 14.72
C THR A 73 -9.94 -0.51 14.58
N TYR A 74 -9.85 -1.31 15.65
CA TYR A 74 -9.21 -2.62 15.62
C TYR A 74 -9.93 -3.61 16.52
N GLY A 75 -9.81 -4.89 16.21
CA GLY A 75 -10.38 -5.99 16.97
C GLY A 75 -9.47 -7.21 16.98
N ILE A 76 -9.47 -7.95 18.09
CA ILE A 76 -8.78 -9.24 18.19
C ILE A 76 -9.84 -10.34 18.17
N SER A 77 -9.66 -11.33 17.30
CA SER A 77 -10.53 -12.50 17.23
C SER A 77 -9.68 -13.77 17.29
N CYS A 78 -10.12 -14.76 18.07
CA CYS A 78 -9.49 -16.06 18.20
C CYS A 78 -10.56 -17.13 18.03
N THR A 79 -10.40 -18.04 17.05
CA THR A 79 -11.45 -19.01 16.70
C THR A 79 -11.72 -20.05 17.79
N ASP A 80 -10.74 -20.32 18.65
CA ASP A 80 -10.76 -21.45 19.59
C ASP A 80 -10.79 -21.05 21.07
N SER A 81 -10.84 -19.75 21.41
CA SER A 81 -10.87 -19.29 22.81
C SER A 81 -12.22 -18.69 23.19
N THR A 82 -12.84 -19.23 24.25
CA THR A 82 -13.97 -18.59 24.93
C THR A 82 -13.54 -17.37 25.75
N GLU A 83 -12.24 -17.23 25.98
CA GLU A 83 -11.65 -16.10 26.68
C GLU A 83 -11.29 -15.01 25.67
N SER A 84 -11.75 -13.78 25.96
CA SER A 84 -11.33 -12.60 25.24
C SER A 84 -9.87 -12.34 25.54
N LEU A 85 -9.00 -12.47 24.53
CA LEU A 85 -7.61 -12.09 24.66
C LEU A 85 -7.55 -10.58 24.95
N SER A 86 -7.07 -10.21 26.14
CA SER A 86 -6.84 -8.82 26.52
C SER A 86 -5.43 -8.40 26.14
N LEU A 87 -5.31 -7.19 25.58
CA LEU A 87 -4.00 -6.57 25.39
C LEU A 87 -3.32 -6.35 26.75
N PRO A 88 -1.98 -6.43 26.84
CA PRO A 88 -1.29 -6.16 28.09
C PRO A 88 -1.48 -4.69 28.49
N GLU A 89 -1.58 -4.43 29.79
CA GLU A 89 -1.82 -3.08 30.33
C GLU A 89 -0.68 -2.10 29.98
N GLY A 90 -1.02 -0.81 29.86
CA GLY A 90 -0.07 0.26 29.59
C GLY A 90 0.31 0.44 28.12
N THR A 91 1.51 0.96 27.90
CA THR A 91 2.03 1.28 26.56
C THR A 91 3.07 0.26 26.10
N ILE A 92 2.83 -0.35 24.95
CA ILE A 92 3.71 -1.33 24.32
C ILE A 92 4.20 -0.78 22.99
N ARG A 93 5.48 -1.04 22.69
CA ARG A 93 6.06 -0.77 21.38
C ARG A 93 6.61 -2.04 20.78
N ILE A 94 6.08 -2.43 19.64
CA ILE A 94 6.54 -3.61 18.90
C ILE A 94 7.27 -3.10 17.67
N LYS A 95 8.52 -3.54 17.50
CA LYS A 95 9.40 -3.09 16.41
C LYS A 95 9.59 -4.23 15.41
N ASN A 96 9.94 -3.86 14.18
CA ASN A 96 10.27 -4.80 13.11
C ASN A 96 9.11 -5.76 12.79
N ILE A 97 7.87 -5.26 12.89
CA ILE A 97 6.73 -6.01 12.39
C ILE A 97 6.84 -6.09 10.88
N SER A 98 6.74 -7.30 10.33
CA SER A 98 6.64 -7.50 8.89
C SER A 98 5.55 -8.51 8.57
N TYR A 99 4.63 -8.11 7.71
CA TYR A 99 3.51 -8.95 7.28
C TYR A 99 3.19 -8.66 5.81
N GLU A 100 2.66 -9.67 5.13
CA GLU A 100 2.23 -9.59 3.74
C GLU A 100 0.78 -9.10 3.67
N PHE A 101 0.54 -8.03 2.92
CA PHE A 101 -0.79 -7.60 2.52
C PHE A 101 -1.05 -8.03 1.08
N SER A 102 -2.11 -8.80 0.87
CA SER A 102 -2.52 -9.32 -0.43
C SER A 102 -3.57 -8.41 -1.06
N PHE A 103 -3.33 -7.95 -2.29
CA PHE A 103 -4.34 -7.22 -3.05
C PHE A 103 -5.48 -8.14 -3.51
N LEU A 104 -5.22 -9.45 -3.65
CA LEU A 104 -6.23 -10.44 -4.04
C LEU A 104 -7.39 -10.49 -3.04
N ASP A 105 -7.09 -10.32 -1.76
CA ASP A 105 -8.07 -10.35 -0.67
C ASP A 105 -9.06 -9.17 -0.79
N LEU A 106 -8.68 -8.10 -1.51
CA LEU A 106 -9.55 -6.97 -1.82
C LEU A 106 -10.29 -7.10 -3.16
N LEU A 107 -9.76 -7.88 -4.10
CA LEU A 107 -10.25 -7.95 -5.49
C LEU A 107 -11.58 -8.73 -5.61
N ASP A 108 -11.87 -9.64 -4.68
CA ASP A 108 -13.13 -10.39 -4.66
C ASP A 108 -14.38 -9.54 -4.35
N LEU A 109 -14.22 -8.31 -3.83
CA LEU A 109 -15.34 -7.49 -3.36
C LEU A 109 -15.39 -6.04 -3.91
N LEU A 110 -14.26 -5.45 -4.33
CA LEU A 110 -14.15 -4.00 -4.60
C LEU A 110 -13.25 -3.65 -5.81
N ASP A 111 -13.34 -4.44 -6.89
CA ASP A 111 -12.42 -4.49 -8.03
C ASP A 111 -11.78 -3.14 -8.45
N LEU A 112 -12.57 -2.07 -8.62
CA LEU A 112 -12.03 -0.76 -9.01
C LEU A 112 -11.16 -0.08 -7.94
N ARG A 113 -11.55 -0.14 -6.67
CA ARG A 113 -10.81 0.50 -5.57
C ARG A 113 -9.53 -0.26 -5.26
N ALA A 114 -9.61 -1.59 -5.23
CA ALA A 114 -8.48 -2.47 -5.03
C ALA A 114 -7.43 -2.28 -6.14
N ARG A 115 -7.87 -2.25 -7.41
CA ARG A 115 -6.99 -1.93 -8.54
C ARG A 115 -6.38 -0.55 -8.42
N LYS A 116 -7.16 0.47 -8.04
CA LYS A 116 -6.63 1.83 -7.92
C LYS A 116 -5.59 1.96 -6.80
N LEU A 117 -5.80 1.28 -5.67
CA LEU A 117 -4.81 1.15 -4.61
C LEU A 117 -3.54 0.46 -5.12
N GLN A 118 -3.66 -0.67 -5.82
CA GLN A 118 -2.53 -1.38 -6.42
C GLN A 118 -1.75 -0.47 -7.39
N GLU A 119 -2.43 0.25 -8.28
CA GLU A 119 -1.81 1.20 -9.21
C GLU A 119 -1.01 2.29 -8.49
N ASP A 120 -1.56 2.86 -7.42
CA ASP A 120 -0.88 3.91 -6.66
C ASP A 120 0.32 3.35 -5.87
N VAL A 121 0.24 2.11 -5.40
CA VAL A 121 1.39 1.39 -4.81
C VAL A 121 2.46 1.15 -5.87
N ILE A 122 2.11 0.70 -7.07
CA ILE A 122 3.04 0.53 -8.20
C ILE A 122 3.72 1.88 -8.53
N ALA A 123 2.95 2.97 -8.60
CA ALA A 123 3.49 4.30 -8.87
C ALA A 123 4.49 4.73 -7.78
N LEU A 124 4.17 4.47 -6.51
CA LEU A 124 5.06 4.75 -5.39
C LEU A 124 6.35 3.92 -5.44
N ILE A 125 6.25 2.62 -5.77
CA ILE A 125 7.41 1.73 -5.94
C ILE A 125 8.33 2.25 -7.04
N ASN A 126 7.76 2.57 -8.21
CA ASN A 126 8.52 2.97 -9.39
C ASN A 126 9.31 4.28 -9.23
N ILE A 127 8.96 5.12 -8.25
CA ILE A 127 9.74 6.34 -7.94
C ILE A 127 11.06 6.03 -7.25
N LYS A 128 11.10 4.97 -6.43
CA LYS A 128 12.28 4.65 -5.62
C LYS A 128 13.08 3.48 -6.18
N ASN A 129 12.37 2.46 -6.66
CA ASN A 129 12.96 1.24 -7.16
C ASN A 129 12.06 0.68 -8.27
N PRO A 130 12.28 1.10 -9.53
CA PRO A 130 11.50 0.63 -10.67
C PRO A 130 11.45 -0.89 -10.75
N ILE A 131 10.26 -1.44 -10.94
CA ILE A 131 10.08 -2.87 -11.16
C ILE A 131 10.71 -3.23 -12.52
N PRO A 132 11.53 -4.29 -12.62
CA PRO A 132 12.13 -4.70 -13.89
C PRO A 132 11.09 -4.90 -15.00
N GLU A 133 11.40 -4.43 -16.22
CA GLU A 133 10.48 -4.45 -17.38
C GLU A 133 10.04 -5.87 -17.81
N ILE A 134 10.75 -6.90 -17.36
CA ILE A 134 10.36 -8.31 -17.57
C ILE A 134 9.08 -8.71 -16.82
N TYR A 135 8.62 -7.87 -15.90
CA TYR A 135 7.39 -8.06 -15.14
C TYR A 135 6.34 -7.02 -15.56
N ASP A 136 5.08 -7.46 -15.68
CA ASP A 136 3.95 -6.53 -15.71
C ASP A 136 3.43 -6.36 -14.28
N PRO A 137 3.74 -5.24 -13.60
CA PRO A 137 3.35 -5.07 -12.20
C PRO A 137 1.83 -4.95 -12.01
N ARG A 138 1.05 -4.59 -13.04
CA ARG A 138 -0.42 -4.51 -12.91
C ARG A 138 -1.03 -5.89 -12.77
N GLU A 139 -0.43 -6.87 -13.42
CA GLU A 139 -0.88 -8.27 -13.37
C GLU A 139 -0.17 -9.05 -12.26
N GLN A 140 1.07 -8.69 -11.94
CA GLN A 140 1.95 -9.53 -11.13
C GLN A 140 2.28 -8.96 -9.74
N LEU A 141 2.11 -7.65 -9.47
CA LEU A 141 2.28 -7.12 -8.11
C LEU A 141 1.02 -7.39 -7.29
N LEU A 142 0.86 -8.60 -6.78
CA LEU A 142 -0.35 -9.03 -6.08
C LEU A 142 -0.27 -8.93 -4.55
N SER A 143 0.90 -8.58 -4.00
CA SER A 143 1.03 -8.32 -2.57
C SER A 143 2.23 -7.43 -2.25
N VAL A 144 2.22 -6.84 -1.06
CA VAL A 144 3.37 -6.10 -0.50
C VAL A 144 3.60 -6.52 0.94
N TYR A 145 4.86 -6.67 1.34
CA TYR A 145 5.19 -6.73 2.76
C TYR A 145 5.29 -5.32 3.30
N PHE A 146 4.55 -5.02 4.37
CA PHE A 146 4.78 -3.84 5.16
C PHE A 146 5.88 -4.10 6.18
N HIS A 147 6.72 -3.10 6.42
CA HIS A 147 7.72 -3.11 7.50
C HIS A 147 7.38 -1.98 8.46
N GLU A 148 6.94 -2.32 9.66
CA GLU A 148 6.29 -1.37 10.56
C GLU A 148 6.85 -1.39 11.98
N GLU A 149 6.60 -0.30 12.68
CA GLU A 149 6.68 -0.20 14.13
C GLU A 149 5.27 0.09 14.65
N TRP A 150 4.85 -0.62 15.67
CA TRP A 150 3.54 -0.45 16.29
C TRP A 150 3.67 0.13 17.69
N GLY A 151 2.77 1.04 18.03
CA GLY A 151 2.59 1.56 19.38
C GLY A 151 1.16 1.30 19.84
N ILE A 152 1.01 0.62 20.97
CA ILE A 152 -0.27 0.22 21.54
C ILE A 152 -0.36 0.87 22.91
N ASP A 153 -1.41 1.65 23.13
CA ASP A 153 -1.76 2.21 24.42
C ASP A 153 -3.09 1.58 24.85
N ALA A 154 -3.00 0.53 25.67
CA ALA A 154 -4.16 -0.25 26.08
C ALA A 154 -5.12 0.56 26.97
N ASP A 155 -4.58 1.50 27.75
CA ASP A 155 -5.34 2.33 28.69
C ASP A 155 -6.24 3.31 27.93
N HIS A 156 -5.74 3.89 26.83
CA HIS A 156 -6.47 4.81 25.97
C HIS A 156 -7.10 4.15 24.75
N LYS A 157 -6.91 2.83 24.57
CA LYS A 157 -7.32 2.05 23.39
C LYS A 157 -6.83 2.65 22.07
N VAL A 158 -5.60 3.17 22.09
CA VAL A 158 -4.98 3.78 20.91
C VAL A 158 -4.00 2.79 20.30
N PHE A 159 -4.16 2.55 19.00
CA PHE A 159 -3.20 1.77 18.21
C PHE A 159 -2.61 2.68 17.14
N THR A 160 -1.28 2.71 17.05
CA THR A 160 -0.55 3.50 16.08
C THR A 160 0.35 2.59 15.26
N LYS A 161 0.36 2.80 13.94
CA LYS A 161 1.27 2.13 13.01
C LYS A 161 2.20 3.16 12.38
N ARG A 162 3.47 2.80 12.29
CA ARG A 162 4.47 3.58 11.56
C ARG A 162 5.08 2.72 10.48
N VAL A 163 4.74 3.02 9.23
CA VAL A 163 5.32 2.33 8.08
C VAL A 163 6.75 2.84 7.84
N LYS A 164 7.73 1.94 7.96
CA LYS A 164 9.16 2.20 7.75
C LYS A 164 9.58 1.91 6.31
N GLY A 165 8.85 1.03 5.63
CA GLY A 165 9.10 0.67 4.25
C GLY A 165 8.16 -0.41 3.75
N ILE A 166 8.33 -0.78 2.49
CA ILE A 166 7.63 -1.90 1.87
C ILE A 166 8.60 -2.81 1.13
N THR A 167 8.25 -4.08 0.99
CA THR A 167 8.88 -4.99 0.05
C THR A 167 7.83 -5.46 -0.97
N PRO A 168 7.93 -5.04 -2.24
CA PRO A 168 7.05 -5.50 -3.30
C PRO A 168 7.19 -7.02 -3.51
N VAL A 169 6.11 -7.69 -3.87
CA VAL A 169 6.13 -9.12 -4.19
C VAL A 169 5.46 -9.36 -5.53
N ILE A 170 6.26 -9.88 -6.46
CA ILE A 170 5.82 -10.28 -7.78
C ILE A 170 5.33 -11.73 -7.71
N TRP A 171 4.11 -11.96 -8.15
CA TRP A 171 3.50 -13.27 -8.29
C TRP A 171 3.54 -13.64 -9.76
N GLN A 172 4.16 -14.77 -10.06
CA GLN A 172 4.30 -15.24 -11.43
C GLN A 172 3.64 -16.60 -11.54
N GLN A 173 2.71 -16.72 -12.49
CA GLN A 173 2.00 -17.96 -12.70
C GLN A 173 3.00 -19.01 -13.18
N ARG A 174 2.97 -20.19 -12.57
CA ARG A 174 3.79 -21.32 -12.99
C ARG A 174 3.34 -21.76 -14.38
N GLN A 175 4.32 -22.06 -15.22
CA GLN A 175 4.10 -22.54 -16.57
C GLN A 175 4.85 -23.85 -16.80
N THR A 176 4.35 -24.68 -17.70
CA THR A 176 5.05 -25.85 -18.21
C THR A 176 6.24 -25.43 -19.08
N THR A 177 7.08 -26.38 -19.49
CA THR A 177 8.17 -26.11 -20.45
C THR A 177 7.68 -25.64 -21.82
N SER A 178 6.40 -25.86 -22.16
CA SER A 178 5.74 -25.35 -23.36
C SER A 178 5.08 -23.98 -23.16
N GLY A 179 5.13 -23.41 -21.95
CA GLY A 179 4.54 -22.11 -21.63
C GLY A 179 3.08 -22.15 -21.19
N GLU A 180 2.49 -23.34 -21.02
CA GLU A 180 1.10 -23.48 -20.60
C GLU A 180 0.95 -23.25 -19.11
N ALA A 181 -0.10 -22.53 -18.70
CA ALA A 181 -0.39 -22.27 -17.30
C ALA A 181 -0.59 -23.57 -16.50
N ILE A 182 0.06 -23.65 -15.34
CA ILE A 182 -0.14 -24.75 -14.38
C ILE A 182 -1.23 -24.35 -13.40
N HIS A 183 -2.21 -25.24 -13.29
CA HIS A 183 -3.30 -25.15 -12.33
C HIS A 183 -3.16 -26.27 -11.29
N ASP A 184 -3.56 -25.96 -10.07
CA ASP A 184 -3.65 -26.95 -9.00
C ASP A 184 -4.69 -28.01 -9.37
N ALA A 185 -4.35 -29.28 -9.20
CA ALA A 185 -5.18 -30.38 -9.70
C ALA A 185 -6.47 -30.58 -8.89
N GLU A 186 -6.51 -30.15 -7.64
CA GLU A 186 -7.66 -30.32 -6.75
C GLU A 186 -8.64 -29.15 -6.86
N THR A 187 -8.11 -27.93 -6.95
CA THR A 187 -8.91 -26.70 -6.93
C THR A 187 -9.12 -26.08 -8.31
N GLY A 188 -8.27 -26.40 -9.29
CA GLY A 188 -8.23 -25.74 -10.60
C GLY A 188 -7.65 -24.32 -10.57
N TYR A 189 -7.20 -23.82 -9.42
CA TYR A 189 -6.67 -22.48 -9.30
C TYR A 189 -5.26 -22.36 -9.91
N PRO A 190 -4.91 -21.19 -10.49
CA PRO A 190 -3.55 -20.91 -10.92
C PRO A 190 -2.53 -21.12 -9.80
N VAL A 191 -1.43 -21.80 -10.11
CA VAL A 191 -0.30 -21.92 -9.17
C VAL A 191 0.69 -20.80 -9.42
N TYR A 192 1.10 -20.08 -8.38
CA TYR A 192 2.08 -18.99 -8.47
C TYR A 192 3.37 -19.31 -7.74
N TYR A 193 4.48 -18.72 -8.19
CA TYR A 193 5.66 -18.50 -7.34
C TYR A 193 5.74 -17.02 -6.96
N LYS A 194 6.21 -16.75 -5.73
CA LYS A 194 6.37 -15.40 -5.19
C LYS A 194 7.84 -15.00 -5.22
N LEU A 195 8.12 -13.85 -5.83
CA LEU A 195 9.44 -13.22 -5.83
C LEU A 195 9.37 -11.91 -5.03
N LYS A 196 10.09 -11.86 -3.91
CA LYS A 196 10.26 -10.63 -3.12
C LYS A 196 11.29 -9.74 -3.80
N LEU A 197 10.93 -8.49 -4.10
CA LEU A 197 11.87 -7.49 -4.61
C LEU A 197 12.63 -6.82 -3.45
N ASP A 198 13.56 -5.93 -3.78
CA ASP A 198 14.30 -5.20 -2.75
C ASP A 198 13.37 -4.31 -1.92
N ARG A 199 13.68 -4.21 -0.63
CA ARG A 199 12.98 -3.34 0.30
C ARG A 199 13.17 -1.87 -0.08
N ILE A 200 12.07 -1.13 -0.03
CA ILE A 200 12.01 0.32 -0.22
C ILE A 200 11.76 0.96 1.14
N ASP A 201 12.77 1.66 1.65
CA ASP A 201 12.64 2.41 2.90
C ASP A 201 11.98 3.78 2.66
N PHE A 202 11.01 4.10 3.50
CA PHE A 202 10.42 5.44 3.54
C PHE A 202 11.19 6.31 4.50
N ARG A 203 11.52 7.51 4.03
CA ARG A 203 12.06 8.54 4.92
C ARG A 203 10.96 8.94 5.89
N GLN A 204 11.33 9.04 7.16
CA GLN A 204 10.42 9.49 8.19
C GLN A 204 9.85 10.87 7.80
N PRO A 205 8.52 11.07 7.79
CA PRO A 205 7.97 12.41 7.77
C PRO A 205 8.34 13.15 9.06
#